data_AF-A0A366JBB4-F1
#
_entry.id   AF-A0A366JBB4-F1
#
_cell.length_a   1.000
_cell.length_b   1.000
_cell.length_c   1.000
_cell.angle_alpha   90.00
_cell.angle_beta   90.00
_cell.angle_gamma   90.00
#
_symmetry.space_group_name_H-M   'P 1'
#
loop_
_entity.id
_entity.type
_entity.pdbx_description
1 polymer ?
#
loop_
_entity_poly.entity_id
_entity_poly.type
_entity_poly.pdbx_seq_one_letter_code
_entity_poly.pdbx_strand_id
1 'polypeptide(L)'
;MEVEILFFIVVVILIVSFMGNSNKSKGSNQSSGSKKKTPCSNCGKTGKVEEVYREPTNHLRGANMVEKRRRVTCPSCLGKGYH
;
A
#
# COMPACT_ATOMS: atom_id res chain seq x y z
N MET A 1 0.16 -10.61 54.66
CA MET A 1 -0.86 -10.79 53.60
C MET A 1 -0.72 -9.77 52.47
N GLU A 2 -0.58 -8.46 52.72
CA GLU A 2 -0.53 -7.46 51.63
C GLU A 2 0.75 -7.53 50.76
N VAL A 3 1.91 -7.81 51.35
CA VAL A 3 3.19 -7.91 50.62
C VAL A 3 3.25 -9.16 49.72
N GLU A 4 2.65 -10.27 50.17
CA GLU A 4 2.59 -11.50 49.38
C GLU A 4 1.71 -11.33 48.15
N ILE A 5 0.54 -10.67 48.29
CA ILE A 5 -0.35 -10.37 47.16
C ILE A 5 0.37 -9.50 46.11
N LEU A 6 1.13 -8.50 46.53
CA LEU A 6 1.96 -7.67 45.65
C LEU A 6 3.02 -8.49 44.89
N PHE A 7 3.67 -9.45 45.56
CA PHE A 7 4.64 -10.34 44.94
C PHE A 7 3.99 -11.23 43.86
N PHE A 8 2.84 -11.82 44.15
CA PHE A 8 2.11 -12.64 43.17
C PHE A 8 1.67 -11.83 41.93
N ILE A 9 1.21 -10.59 42.12
CA ILE A 9 0.82 -9.70 41.01
C ILE A 9 2.01 -9.39 40.09
N VAL A 10 3.18 -9.06 40.65
CA VAL A 10 4.38 -8.76 39.87
C VAL A 10 4.85 -9.99 39.08
N VAL A 11 4.85 -11.17 39.70
CA VAL A 11 5.25 -12.42 39.05
C VAL A 11 4.31 -12.76 37.88
N VAL A 12 3.00 -12.59 38.04
CA VAL A 12 2.01 -12.84 36.97
C VAL A 12 2.19 -11.88 35.80
N ILE A 13 2.44 -10.58 36.05
CA ILE A 13 2.70 -9.59 34.98
C ILE A 13 3.96 -9.95 34.18
N LEU A 14 5.02 -10.40 34.86
CA LEU A 14 6.26 -10.82 34.19
C LEU A 14 6.05 -12.07 33.31
N ILE A 15 5.28 -13.06 33.78
CA ILE A 15 4.99 -14.28 33.01
C ILE A 15 4.15 -13.95 31.76
N VAL A 16 3.11 -13.12 31.88
CA VAL A 16 2.26 -12.71 30.75
C VAL A 16 3.06 -11.90 29.72
N SER A 17 4.02 -11.09 30.16
CA SER A 17 4.90 -10.31 29.27
C SER A 17 5.87 -11.20 28.49
N PHE A 18 6.34 -12.31 29.09
CA PHE A 18 7.26 -13.25 28.44
C PHE A 18 6.57 -14.17 27.41
N MET A 19 5.27 -14.43 27.57
CA MET A 19 4.52 -15.36 26.71
C MET A 19 3.94 -14.72 25.44
N GLY A 20 4.26 -13.44 25.20
CA GLY A 20 3.81 -12.67 24.04
C GLY A 20 4.88 -12.42 23.00
N ASN A 21 5.56 -13.44 22.45
CA ASN A 21 6.28 -13.26 21.17
C ASN A 21 6.63 -14.56 20.43
N SER A 22 5.71 -15.06 19.62
CA SER A 22 6.06 -15.92 18.49
C SER A 22 5.00 -15.85 17.40
N ASN A 23 5.09 -14.79 16.59
CA ASN A 23 4.66 -14.80 15.18
C ASN A 23 5.45 -13.75 14.41
N LYS A 24 6.76 -13.97 14.26
CA LYS A 24 7.54 -13.27 13.24
C LYS A 24 7.54 -14.10 11.97
N SER A 25 6.48 -13.88 11.19
CA SER A 25 6.38 -14.27 9.80
C SER A 25 7.66 -13.89 9.04
N LYS A 26 8.07 -14.77 8.12
CA LYS A 26 9.11 -14.59 7.10
C LYS A 26 9.26 -13.12 6.65
N GLY A 27 10.47 -12.59 6.77
CA GLY A 27 10.82 -11.28 6.22
C GLY A 27 12.33 -11.09 6.23
N SER A 28 12.95 -11.42 5.11
CA SER A 28 14.34 -11.15 4.77
C SER A 28 14.75 -9.71 5.11
N ASN A 29 15.96 -9.56 5.64
CA ASN A 29 16.71 -8.31 5.80
C ASN A 29 16.32 -7.21 4.81
N GLN A 30 15.84 -6.07 5.32
CA GLN A 30 16.13 -4.75 4.74
C GLN A 30 15.80 -3.62 5.73
N SER A 31 16.87 -3.03 6.28
CA SER A 31 17.03 -1.65 6.71
C SER A 31 15.82 -0.87 7.23
N SER A 32 15.92 -0.51 8.51
CA SER A 32 15.37 0.70 9.13
C SER A 32 15.34 1.92 8.20
N GLY A 33 14.16 2.51 8.10
CA GLY A 33 13.88 3.71 7.33
C GLY A 33 12.51 3.56 6.70
N SER A 34 11.46 3.98 7.40
CA SER A 34 10.19 4.28 6.72
C SER A 34 10.46 5.41 5.72
N LYS A 35 10.98 5.06 4.53
CA LYS A 35 11.01 5.95 3.38
C LYS A 35 9.56 6.36 3.18
N LYS A 36 9.25 7.62 3.53
CA LYS A 36 7.92 8.18 3.29
C LYS A 36 7.62 7.93 1.82
N LYS A 37 6.60 7.12 1.56
CA LYS A 37 6.12 6.85 0.21
C LYS A 37 5.69 8.18 -0.38
N THR A 38 6.50 8.74 -1.26
CA THR A 38 6.20 10.03 -1.88
C THR A 38 5.09 9.80 -2.89
N PRO A 39 3.95 10.52 -2.79
CA PRO A 39 2.90 10.44 -3.80
C PRO A 39 3.51 10.68 -5.17
N CYS A 40 3.16 9.85 -6.15
CA CYS A 40 3.65 10.06 -7.49
C CYS A 40 3.10 11.39 -8.02
N SER A 41 3.98 12.25 -8.51
CA SER A 41 3.60 13.57 -9.04
C SER A 41 2.62 13.48 -10.20
N ASN A 42 2.65 12.37 -10.96
CA ASN A 42 1.87 12.18 -12.16
C ASN A 42 0.49 11.55 -11.90
N CYS A 43 0.40 10.62 -10.93
CA CYS A 43 -0.84 9.88 -10.64
C CYS A 43 -1.45 10.23 -9.27
N GLY A 44 -0.81 11.12 -8.51
CA GLY A 44 -1.04 11.27 -7.08
C GLY A 44 -0.96 9.90 -6.41
N LYS A 45 -1.90 9.64 -5.51
CA LYS A 45 -2.04 8.36 -4.79
C LYS A 45 -2.80 7.29 -5.57
N THR A 46 -3.36 7.62 -6.73
CA THR A 46 -4.37 6.77 -7.40
C THR A 46 -3.77 5.64 -8.24
N GLY A 47 -2.51 5.79 -8.67
CA GLY A 47 -1.88 4.83 -9.57
C GLY A 47 -2.37 4.88 -11.02
N LYS A 48 -3.34 5.74 -11.35
CA LYS A 48 -3.96 5.80 -12.68
C LYS A 48 -3.93 7.21 -13.25
N VAL A 49 -3.88 7.31 -14.57
CA VAL A 49 -4.00 8.57 -15.32
C VAL A 49 -5.11 8.42 -16.36
N GLU A 50 -5.81 9.51 -16.65
CA GLU A 50 -6.82 9.55 -17.70
C GLU A 50 -6.15 9.87 -19.04
N GLU A 51 -6.29 8.96 -20.00
CA GLU A 51 -5.76 9.09 -21.34
C GLU A 51 -6.91 9.34 -22.30
N VAL A 52 -6.72 10.37 -23.14
CA VAL A 52 -7.66 10.73 -24.21
C VAL A 52 -7.11 10.18 -25.51
N TYR A 53 -7.93 9.42 -26.24
CA TYR A 53 -7.57 8.84 -27.52
C TYR A 53 -8.72 8.98 -28.52
N ARG A 54 -8.40 8.93 -29.81
CA ARG A 54 -9.39 8.98 -30.88
C ARG A 54 -9.48 7.63 -31.57
N GLU A 55 -10.69 7.12 -31.71
CA GLU A 55 -10.97 5.89 -32.45
C GLU A 55 -12.13 6.10 -33.43
N PRO A 56 -12.17 5.36 -34.55
CA PRO A 56 -13.27 5.48 -35.51
C PRO A 56 -14.56 4.95 -34.90
N THR A 57 -15.69 5.57 -35.22
CA THR A 57 -17.02 5.14 -34.73
C THR A 57 -17.42 3.75 -35.20
N ASN A 58 -16.85 3.29 -36.31
CA ASN A 58 -17.06 1.96 -36.89
C ASN A 58 -15.82 1.52 -37.69
N HIS A 59 -15.82 0.30 -38.22
CA HIS A 59 -14.67 -0.26 -38.96
C HIS A 59 -14.69 0.07 -40.46
N LEU A 60 -15.52 1.03 -40.89
CA LEU A 60 -15.61 1.43 -42.29
C LEU A 60 -14.53 2.46 -42.62
N ARG A 61 -14.06 2.41 -43.86
CA ARG A 61 -13.10 3.39 -44.38
C ARG A 61 -13.79 4.76 -44.48
N GLY A 62 -13.20 5.79 -43.87
CA GLY A 62 -13.79 7.13 -43.81
C GLY A 62 -14.73 7.36 -42.62
N ALA A 63 -14.75 6.46 -41.64
CA ALA A 63 -15.50 6.66 -40.40
C ALA A 63 -15.05 7.92 -39.64
N ASN A 64 -16.02 8.56 -38.98
CA ASN A 64 -15.73 9.69 -38.10
C ASN A 64 -14.90 9.22 -36.90
N MET A 65 -13.89 10.02 -36.53
CA MET A 65 -13.08 9.78 -35.33
C MET A 65 -13.77 10.41 -34.13
N VAL A 66 -14.03 9.62 -33.09
CA VAL A 66 -14.58 10.09 -31.82
C VAL A 66 -13.52 10.08 -30.74
N GLU A 67 -13.56 11.11 -29.90
CA GLU A 67 -12.73 11.20 -28.71
C GLU A 67 -13.30 10.31 -27.60
N LYS A 68 -12.45 9.44 -27.05
CA LYS A 68 -12.77 8.60 -25.90
C LYS A 68 -11.72 8.78 -24.83
N ARG A 69 -12.11 8.44 -23.60
CA ARG A 69 -11.25 8.54 -22.42
C ARG A 69 -11.17 7.18 -21.74
N ARG A 70 -9.98 6.83 -21.29
CA ARG A 70 -9.76 5.60 -20.51
C ARG A 70 -8.83 5.89 -19.35
N ARG A 71 -8.99 5.15 -18.25
CA ARG A 71 -8.03 5.18 -17.14
C ARG A 71 -6.98 4.11 -17.37
N VAL A 72 -5.73 4.53 -17.54
CA VAL A 72 -4.60 3.63 -17.69
C VAL A 72 -3.72 3.65 -16.45
N THR A 73 -2.94 2.58 -16.27
CA THR A 73 -1.91 2.51 -15.25
C THR A 73 -0.91 3.63 -15.47
N CYS A 74 -0.61 4.38 -14.43
CA CYS A 74 0.37 5.45 -14.55
C CYS A 74 1.76 4.85 -14.79
N PRO A 75 2.44 5.26 -15.87
CA PRO A 75 3.75 4.71 -16.24
C PRO A 75 4.84 5.10 -15.23
N SER A 76 4.71 6.25 -14.58
CA SER A 76 5.69 6.75 -13.61
C SER A 76 5.69 5.94 -12.31
N CYS A 77 4.50 5.55 -11.83
CA CYS A 77 4.34 4.84 -10.55
C CYS A 77 4.02 3.34 -10.74
N LEU A 78 3.93 2.85 -11.98
CA LEU A 78 3.53 1.48 -12.35
C LEU A 78 2.28 1.01 -11.60
N GLY A 79 1.30 1.89 -11.41
CA GLY A 79 0.06 1.58 -10.70
C GLY A 79 0.12 1.65 -9.18
N LYS A 80 1.29 1.91 -8.58
CA LYS A 80 1.46 1.91 -7.12
C LYS A 80 0.93 3.17 -6.44
N GLY A 81 0.80 4.29 -7.15
CA GLY A 81 0.41 5.59 -6.57
C GLY A 81 1.54 6.29 -5.78
N TYR A 82 2.69 5.65 -5.63
CA TYR A 82 3.83 6.16 -4.86
C TYR A 82 5.14 5.64 -5.43
N HIS A 83 6.24 6.34 -5.14
CA HIS A 83 7.62 5.89 -5.38
C HIS A 83 8.24 5.26 -4.14
#